data_AF-A0A7V2LQL6-F1
#
_entry.id   AF-A0A7V2LQL6-F1
#
_cell.length_a   1.000
_cell.length_b   1.000
_cell.length_c   1.000
_cell.angle_alpha   90.00
_cell.angle_beta   90.00
_cell.angle_gamma   90.00
#
_symmetry.space_group_name_H-M   'P 1'
#
loop_
_entity.id
_entity.type
_entity.pdbx_description
1 polymer ?
#
loop_
_entity_poly.entity_id
_entity_poly.type
_entity_poly.pdbx_seq_one_letter_code
_entity_poly.pdbx_strand_id
1 'polypeptide(L)'
;MKANKYLLKATPYLISVIVGLVLYFIGLNLSENVRVLFTSLSAAFFAVPLLYLFYQVAQNLSKKRLNKEVFDYAKMQVDREVLSVTNQLNKIVYPLEEKDFSFKGINDFLSIKKDNLTELLVKNKYLGFQVFKEWKVNKGNLDDILKNSYILASLSDDQIISITLILKGLDTLEEIQRIDDLYINTGEKATSYKIVAGKEMNKANMKFPDRYLLLEDLGDDKALVADFGDFPLYKVEKLLYYFKINDNYAKGYAEIIFQVITEINNWLNLTGREFVLDTKMFRLRFKGSDKVQHEK
;
A
#
# COMPACT_ATOMS: atom_id res chain seq x y z
N MET A 1 7.81 4.19 36.32
CA MET A 1 7.83 5.61 35.90
C MET A 1 6.55 6.14 35.23
N LYS A 2 5.62 5.31 34.72
CA LYS A 2 4.37 5.78 34.07
C LYS A 2 3.27 6.29 35.05
N ALA A 3 3.20 5.76 36.26
CA ALA A 3 2.18 6.15 37.25
C ALA A 3 2.25 7.65 37.64
N ASN A 4 3.46 8.21 37.70
CA ASN A 4 3.68 9.61 38.10
C ASN A 4 3.11 10.61 37.07
N LYS A 5 3.08 10.24 35.78
CA LYS A 5 2.62 11.11 34.69
C LYS A 5 1.10 11.26 34.64
N TYR A 6 0.35 10.23 35.08
CA TYR A 6 -1.11 10.29 35.18
C TYR A 6 -1.55 11.06 36.42
N LEU A 7 -0.86 10.87 37.55
CA LEU A 7 -1.10 11.63 38.78
C LEU A 7 -0.90 13.13 38.56
N LEU A 8 0.23 13.53 37.95
CA LEU A 8 0.51 14.93 37.61
C LEU A 8 -0.54 15.58 36.68
N LYS A 9 -1.17 14.80 35.79
CA LYS A 9 -2.26 15.29 34.93
C LYS A 9 -3.59 15.43 35.67
N ALA A 10 -3.82 14.63 36.71
CA ALA A 10 -5.06 14.65 37.49
C ALA A 10 -5.04 15.69 38.63
N THR A 11 -3.85 16.08 39.11
CA THR A 11 -3.64 17.06 40.20
C THR A 11 -4.48 18.34 40.08
N PRO A 12 -4.50 19.09 38.95
CA PRO A 12 -5.25 20.34 38.88
C PRO A 12 -6.78 20.14 39.00
N TYR A 13 -7.30 19.03 38.50
CA TYR A 13 -8.72 18.68 38.64
C TYR A 13 -9.08 18.35 40.08
N LEU A 14 -8.23 17.56 40.75
CA LEU A 14 -8.39 17.19 42.15
C LEU A 14 -8.34 18.42 43.06
N ILE A 15 -7.40 19.34 42.83
CA ILE A 15 -7.32 20.60 43.59
C ILE A 15 -8.60 21.42 43.42
N SER A 16 -9.11 21.55 42.19
CA SER A 16 -10.35 22.31 41.94
C SER A 16 -11.57 21.71 42.64
N VAL A 17 -11.69 20.38 42.63
CA VAL A 17 -12.75 19.65 43.34
C VAL A 17 -12.64 19.85 44.85
N ILE A 18 -11.43 19.80 45.42
CA ILE A 18 -11.18 20.01 46.85
C ILE A 18 -11.55 21.46 47.24
N VAL A 19 -11.14 22.45 46.46
CA VAL A 19 -11.50 23.86 46.70
C VAL A 19 -13.02 24.06 46.60
N GLY A 20 -13.67 23.44 45.61
CA GLY A 20 -15.13 23.47 45.49
C GLY A 20 -15.84 22.88 46.72
N LEU A 21 -15.37 21.75 47.25
CA LEU A 21 -15.90 21.15 48.48
C LEU A 21 -15.72 22.06 49.69
N VAL A 22 -14.52 22.63 49.87
CA VAL A 22 -14.22 23.55 50.98
C VAL A 22 -15.15 24.77 50.93
N LEU A 23 -15.32 25.38 49.76
CA LEU A 23 -16.21 26.53 49.57
C LEU A 23 -17.68 26.18 49.88
N TYR A 24 -18.13 24.98 49.52
CA TYR A 24 -19.49 24.52 49.84
C TYR A 24 -19.71 24.43 51.36
N PHE A 25 -18.80 23.77 52.08
CA PHE A 25 -18.91 23.61 53.54
C PHE A 25 -18.79 24.94 54.30
N ILE A 26 -17.94 25.86 53.83
CA ILE A 26 -17.86 27.22 54.38
C ILE A 26 -19.20 27.95 54.16
N GLY A 27 -19.77 27.85 52.96
CA GLY A 27 -21.04 28.50 52.61
C GLY A 27 -22.23 28.07 53.48
N LEU A 28 -22.24 26.83 53.99
CA LEU A 28 -23.32 26.32 54.85
C LEU A 28 -23.41 27.04 56.21
N ASN A 29 -22.32 27.66 56.68
CA ASN A 29 -22.24 28.32 58.00
C ASN A 29 -22.41 29.85 57.91
N LEU A 30 -22.76 30.39 56.74
CA LEU A 30 -22.85 31.82 56.47
C LEU A 30 -24.29 32.30 56.29
N SER A 31 -24.50 33.62 56.36
CA SER A 31 -25.80 34.26 56.12
C SER A 31 -26.30 34.02 54.69
N GLU A 32 -27.62 34.08 54.46
CA GLU A 32 -28.25 33.69 53.18
C GLU A 32 -27.58 34.30 51.95
N ASN A 33 -27.33 35.62 51.95
CA ASN A 33 -26.73 36.31 50.80
C ASN A 33 -25.31 35.80 50.48
N VAL A 34 -24.52 35.49 51.51
CA VAL A 34 -23.15 35.01 51.34
C VAL A 34 -23.13 33.52 51.01
N ARG A 35 -24.08 32.74 51.54
CA ARG A 35 -24.26 31.32 51.22
C ARG A 35 -24.49 31.11 49.72
N VAL A 36 -25.35 31.93 49.09
CA VAL A 36 -25.59 31.86 47.64
C VAL A 36 -24.29 32.03 46.86
N LEU A 37 -23.50 33.06 47.17
CA LEU A 37 -22.21 33.31 46.52
C LEU A 37 -21.26 32.12 46.62
N PHE A 38 -21.08 31.55 47.82
CA PHE A 38 -20.18 30.42 48.05
C PHE A 38 -20.67 29.13 47.36
N THR A 39 -21.98 28.90 47.32
CA THR A 39 -22.54 27.75 46.59
C THR A 39 -22.38 27.88 45.07
N SER A 40 -22.57 29.09 44.50
CA SER A 40 -22.31 29.34 43.08
C SER A 40 -20.84 29.21 42.72
N LEU A 41 -19.94 29.70 43.59
CA LEU A 41 -18.50 29.56 43.40
C LEU A 41 -18.08 28.09 43.47
N SER A 42 -18.56 27.35 44.48
CA SER A 42 -18.36 25.90 44.59
C SER A 42 -18.80 25.18 43.32
N ALA A 43 -20.01 25.47 42.82
CA ALA A 43 -20.52 24.90 41.58
C ALA A 43 -19.61 25.19 40.37
N ALA A 44 -19.04 26.39 40.26
CA ALA A 44 -18.08 26.72 39.22
C ALA A 44 -16.77 25.91 39.33
N PHE A 45 -16.27 25.70 40.56
CA PHE A 45 -15.09 24.87 40.85
C PHE A 45 -15.31 23.38 40.52
N PHE A 46 -16.55 22.90 40.43
CA PHE A 46 -16.89 21.59 39.88
C PHE A 46 -17.12 21.61 38.36
N ALA A 47 -17.88 22.58 37.87
CA ALA A 47 -18.32 22.62 36.48
C ALA A 47 -17.17 22.88 35.50
N VAL A 48 -16.28 23.83 35.78
CA VAL A 48 -15.20 24.21 34.86
C VAL A 48 -14.19 23.07 34.65
N PRO A 49 -13.66 22.39 35.69
CA PRO A 49 -12.75 21.26 35.49
C PRO A 49 -13.45 20.06 34.85
N LEU A 50 -14.73 19.82 35.17
CA LEU A 50 -15.49 18.73 34.57
C LEU A 50 -15.68 18.95 33.07
N LEU A 51 -16.05 20.16 32.66
CA LEU A 51 -16.12 20.54 31.24
C LEU A 51 -14.77 20.39 30.54
N TYR A 52 -13.69 20.83 31.18
CA TYR A 52 -12.35 20.71 30.62
C TYR A 52 -11.89 19.25 30.51
N LEU A 53 -12.24 18.39 31.47
CA LEU A 53 -11.99 16.95 31.41
C LEU A 53 -12.74 16.31 30.24
N PHE A 54 -14.03 16.61 30.07
CA PHE A 54 -14.81 16.13 28.94
C PHE A 54 -14.22 16.60 27.59
N TYR A 55 -13.82 17.87 27.50
CA TYR A 55 -13.13 18.41 26.33
C TYR A 55 -11.83 17.65 26.02
N GLN A 56 -10.97 17.42 27.02
CA GLN A 56 -9.73 16.68 26.82
C GLN A 56 -9.97 15.23 26.39
N VAL A 57 -10.94 14.55 27.00
CA VAL A 57 -11.31 13.19 26.62
C VAL A 57 -11.80 13.15 25.18
N ALA A 58 -12.74 14.03 24.82
CA ALA A 58 -13.26 14.15 23.46
C ALA A 58 -12.14 14.46 22.44
N GLN A 59 -11.25 15.40 22.77
CA GLN A 59 -10.13 15.77 21.92
C GLN A 59 -9.14 14.61 21.73
N ASN A 60 -8.81 13.87 22.79
CA ASN A 60 -7.92 12.71 22.71
C ASN A 60 -8.54 11.57 21.88
N LEU A 61 -9.84 11.31 22.03
CA LEU A 61 -10.56 10.34 21.22
C LEU A 61 -10.58 10.75 19.75
N SER A 62 -10.87 12.03 19.47
CA SER A 62 -10.86 12.57 18.11
C SER A 62 -9.48 12.47 17.46
N LYS A 63 -8.41 12.83 18.18
CA LYS A 63 -7.03 12.72 17.68
C LYS A 63 -6.64 11.27 17.42
N LYS A 64 -7.00 10.35 18.33
CA LYS A 64 -6.75 8.92 18.14
C LYS A 64 -7.46 8.38 16.90
N ARG A 65 -8.73 8.78 16.69
CA ARG A 65 -9.48 8.41 15.49
C ARG A 65 -8.82 8.96 14.23
N LEU A 66 -8.51 10.27 14.21
CA LEU A 66 -7.83 10.88 13.07
C LEU A 66 -6.51 10.17 12.75
N ASN A 67 -5.65 9.96 13.74
CA ASN A 67 -4.36 9.28 13.52
C ASN A 67 -4.54 7.87 12.96
N LYS A 68 -5.57 7.14 13.40
CA LYS A 68 -5.90 5.83 12.85
C LYS A 68 -6.32 5.93 11.38
N GLU A 69 -7.25 6.83 11.04
CA GLU A 69 -7.73 6.99 9.66
C GLU A 69 -6.59 7.41 8.72
N VAL A 70 -5.69 8.29 9.18
CA VAL A 70 -4.52 8.71 8.38
C VAL A 70 -3.54 7.55 8.20
N PHE A 71 -3.29 6.77 9.25
CA PHE A 71 -2.48 5.56 9.16
C PHE A 71 -3.09 4.53 8.20
N ASP A 72 -4.39 4.25 8.31
CA ASP A 72 -5.08 3.30 7.44
C ASP A 72 -5.02 3.75 5.97
N TYR A 73 -5.17 5.07 5.73
CA TYR A 73 -5.00 5.66 4.40
C TYR A 73 -3.56 5.55 3.87
N ALA A 74 -2.56 5.81 4.72
CA ALA A 74 -1.15 5.63 4.38
C ALA A 74 -0.83 4.18 4.03
N LYS A 75 -1.26 3.25 4.88
CA LYS A 75 -1.09 1.80 4.69
C LYS A 75 -1.73 1.36 3.37
N MET A 76 -2.96 1.78 3.10
CA MET A 76 -3.66 1.45 1.86
C MET A 76 -2.91 1.93 0.60
N GLN A 77 -2.28 3.10 0.64
CA GLN A 77 -1.47 3.59 -0.49
C GLN A 77 -0.23 2.73 -0.69
N VAL A 78 0.49 2.41 0.37
CA VAL A 78 1.68 1.57 0.28
C VAL A 78 1.31 0.16 -0.17
N ASP A 79 0.28 -0.45 0.42
CA ASP A 79 -0.21 -1.79 0.07
C ASP A 79 -0.59 -1.91 -1.39
N ARG A 80 -1.23 -0.88 -1.95
CA ARG A 80 -1.55 -0.82 -3.38
C ARG A 80 -0.30 -0.93 -4.24
N GLU A 81 0.73 -0.15 -3.92
CA GLU A 81 1.97 -0.14 -4.70
C GLU A 81 2.77 -1.42 -4.47
N VAL A 82 2.84 -1.91 -3.23
CA VAL A 82 3.45 -3.19 -2.89
C VAL A 82 2.79 -4.33 -3.66
N LEU A 83 1.46 -4.39 -3.72
CA LEU A 83 0.75 -5.41 -4.51
C LEU A 83 1.06 -5.28 -6.01
N SER A 84 1.16 -4.07 -6.53
CA SER A 84 1.55 -3.86 -7.93
C SER A 84 2.97 -4.38 -8.18
N VAL A 85 3.90 -4.13 -7.25
CA VAL A 85 5.27 -4.66 -7.31
C VAL A 85 5.25 -6.19 -7.22
N THR A 86 4.52 -6.77 -6.26
CA THR A 86 4.36 -8.22 -6.12
C THR A 86 3.81 -8.86 -7.40
N ASN A 87 2.83 -8.24 -8.05
CA ASN A 87 2.28 -8.71 -9.32
C ASN A 87 3.34 -8.75 -10.42
N GLN A 88 4.16 -7.70 -10.53
CA GLN A 88 5.21 -7.63 -11.54
C GLN A 88 6.35 -8.60 -11.26
N LEU A 89 6.73 -8.78 -9.99
CA LEU A 89 7.71 -9.80 -9.61
C LEU A 89 7.19 -11.21 -9.86
N ASN A 90 5.92 -11.49 -9.52
CA ASN A 90 5.28 -12.77 -9.81
C ASN A 90 5.33 -13.07 -11.31
N LYS A 91 5.03 -12.07 -12.14
CA LYS A 91 5.19 -12.15 -13.59
C LYS A 91 6.65 -12.38 -13.99
N ILE A 92 7.66 -11.83 -13.34
CA ILE A 92 9.06 -12.12 -13.72
C ILE A 92 9.44 -13.58 -13.42
N VAL A 93 8.82 -14.19 -12.39
CA VAL A 93 9.19 -15.52 -11.88
C VAL A 93 8.40 -16.65 -12.55
N TYR A 94 7.12 -16.43 -12.86
CA TYR A 94 6.25 -17.43 -13.47
C TYR A 94 6.01 -17.13 -14.96
N PRO A 95 5.87 -18.16 -15.81
CA PRO A 95 5.38 -17.99 -17.17
C PRO A 95 4.04 -17.26 -17.21
N LEU A 96 3.76 -16.58 -18.32
CA LEU A 96 2.56 -15.75 -18.48
C LEU A 96 1.27 -16.56 -18.29
N GLU A 97 1.31 -17.84 -18.66
CA GLU A 97 0.21 -18.80 -18.60
C GLU A 97 -0.01 -19.39 -17.20
N GLU A 98 1.02 -19.37 -16.33
CA GLU A 98 1.00 -19.98 -15.00
C GLU A 98 0.83 -18.95 -13.87
N LYS A 99 0.67 -17.67 -14.20
CA LYS A 99 0.49 -16.60 -13.20
C LYS A 99 -0.80 -16.81 -12.39
N ASP A 100 -0.67 -16.73 -11.07
CA ASP A 100 -1.80 -16.70 -10.14
C ASP A 100 -1.71 -15.47 -9.25
N PHE A 101 -2.58 -14.49 -9.52
CA PHE A 101 -2.70 -13.27 -8.72
C PHE A 101 -3.94 -13.29 -7.81
N SER A 102 -4.43 -14.48 -7.47
CA SER A 102 -5.37 -14.67 -6.36
C SER A 102 -4.68 -14.44 -5.01
N PHE A 103 -5.47 -14.30 -3.94
CA PHE A 103 -4.91 -14.20 -2.58
C PHE A 103 -4.00 -15.38 -2.22
N LYS A 104 -4.36 -16.59 -2.68
CA LYS A 104 -3.54 -17.78 -2.47
C LYS A 104 -2.24 -17.69 -3.26
N GLY A 105 -2.30 -17.38 -4.55
CA GLY A 105 -1.11 -17.24 -5.41
C GLY A 105 -0.14 -16.17 -4.92
N ILE A 106 -0.66 -15.03 -4.43
CA ILE A 106 0.15 -13.99 -3.80
C ILE A 106 0.85 -14.52 -2.54
N ASN A 107 0.11 -15.20 -1.65
CA ASN A 107 0.69 -15.73 -0.42
C ASN A 107 1.73 -16.83 -0.69
N ASP A 108 1.46 -17.70 -1.67
CA ASP A 108 2.38 -18.75 -2.09
C ASP A 108 3.67 -18.15 -2.68
N PHE A 109 3.54 -17.09 -3.50
CA PHE A 109 4.67 -16.35 -4.05
C PHE A 109 5.49 -15.64 -2.96
N LEU A 110 4.84 -14.94 -2.03
CA LEU A 110 5.54 -14.26 -0.94
C LEU A 110 6.21 -15.22 0.05
N SER A 111 5.81 -16.50 0.03
CA SER A 111 6.38 -17.58 0.83
C SER A 111 7.44 -18.40 0.07
N ILE A 112 7.78 -18.02 -1.15
CA ILE A 112 8.71 -18.77 -2.00
C ILE A 112 10.09 -18.86 -1.34
N LYS A 113 10.73 -20.03 -1.44
CA LYS A 113 12.13 -20.21 -1.02
C LYS A 113 13.09 -19.75 -2.11
N LYS A 114 14.21 -19.19 -1.69
CA LYS A 114 15.28 -18.70 -2.59
C LYS A 114 15.77 -19.75 -3.60
N ASP A 115 15.93 -21.00 -3.17
CA ASP A 115 16.41 -22.07 -4.07
C ASP A 115 15.39 -22.36 -5.17
N ASN A 116 14.11 -22.49 -4.80
CA ASN A 116 13.00 -22.69 -5.74
C ASN A 116 12.90 -21.52 -6.76
N LEU A 117 13.16 -20.30 -6.31
CA LEU A 117 13.14 -19.12 -7.18
C LEU A 117 14.19 -19.22 -8.29
N THR A 118 15.40 -19.68 -7.96
CA THR A 118 16.47 -19.87 -8.96
C THR A 118 16.08 -20.94 -9.98
N GLU A 119 15.53 -22.05 -9.52
CA GLU A 119 15.07 -23.14 -10.39
C GLU A 119 13.99 -22.68 -11.38
N LEU A 120 13.00 -21.92 -10.90
CA LEU A 120 11.94 -21.36 -11.74
C LEU A 120 12.51 -20.40 -12.81
N LEU A 121 13.43 -19.51 -12.41
CA LEU A 121 14.05 -18.55 -13.30
C LEU A 121 14.80 -19.23 -14.47
N VAL A 122 15.54 -20.30 -14.19
CA VAL A 122 16.33 -21.04 -15.20
C VAL A 122 15.45 -21.93 -16.09
N LYS A 123 14.47 -22.61 -15.50
CA LYS A 123 13.66 -23.62 -16.20
C LYS A 123 12.76 -23.02 -17.29
N ASN A 124 12.25 -21.82 -17.05
CA ASN A 124 11.18 -21.25 -17.84
C ASN A 124 11.67 -20.34 -18.98
N LYS A 125 10.75 -20.02 -19.89
CA LYS A 125 10.91 -18.97 -20.89
C LYS A 125 9.89 -17.87 -20.62
N TYR A 126 10.27 -16.63 -20.94
CA TYR A 126 9.49 -15.45 -20.61
C TYR A 126 9.29 -14.58 -21.83
N LEU A 127 8.08 -14.04 -21.98
CA LEU A 127 7.81 -13.08 -23.04
C LEU A 127 8.57 -11.77 -22.76
N GLY A 128 9.14 -11.12 -23.78
CA GLY A 128 9.82 -9.83 -23.61
C GLY A 128 8.92 -8.77 -22.95
N PHE A 129 7.61 -8.81 -23.23
CA PHE A 129 6.59 -7.98 -22.59
C PHE A 129 6.53 -8.15 -21.06
N GLN A 130 6.91 -9.32 -20.55
CA GLN A 130 6.88 -9.64 -19.14
C GLN A 130 8.10 -9.08 -18.41
N VAL A 131 9.28 -9.20 -19.02
CA VAL A 131 10.58 -8.99 -18.35
C VAL A 131 11.22 -7.62 -18.61
N PHE A 132 10.84 -6.91 -19.67
CA PHE A 132 11.41 -5.59 -20.00
C PHE A 132 10.60 -4.39 -19.48
N LYS A 133 9.64 -4.61 -18.59
CA LYS A 133 8.84 -3.53 -18.02
C LYS A 133 9.66 -2.62 -17.12
N GLU A 134 9.39 -1.33 -17.21
CA GLU A 134 10.01 -0.34 -16.32
C GLU A 134 9.32 -0.29 -14.95
N TRP A 135 10.11 0.01 -13.91
CA TRP A 135 9.64 0.19 -12.54
C TRP A 135 9.30 1.65 -12.18
N LYS A 136 9.45 2.57 -13.14
CA LYS A 136 9.35 4.02 -12.94
C LYS A 136 8.05 4.44 -12.24
N VAL A 137 6.92 3.85 -12.63
CA VAL A 137 5.61 4.17 -12.03
C VAL A 137 5.55 3.72 -10.57
N ASN A 138 5.92 2.47 -10.28
CA ASN A 138 5.89 1.94 -8.91
C ASN A 138 6.85 2.69 -7.98
N LYS A 139 8.07 2.96 -8.46
CA LYS A 139 9.06 3.75 -7.71
C LYS A 139 8.58 5.17 -7.48
N GLY A 140 8.03 5.82 -8.51
CA GLY A 140 7.48 7.18 -8.39
C GLY A 140 6.35 7.26 -7.36
N ASN A 141 5.42 6.30 -7.37
CA ASN A 141 4.31 6.28 -6.41
C ASN A 141 4.79 6.07 -4.97
N LEU A 142 5.75 5.16 -4.74
CA LEU A 142 6.34 4.94 -3.41
C LEU A 142 7.14 6.16 -2.94
N ASP A 143 7.89 6.81 -3.83
CA ASP A 143 8.63 8.04 -3.54
C ASP A 143 7.70 9.22 -3.21
N ASP A 144 6.56 9.33 -3.92
CA ASP A 144 5.54 10.34 -3.62
C ASP A 144 4.91 10.15 -2.23
N ILE A 145 4.74 8.89 -1.78
CA ILE A 145 4.31 8.58 -0.40
C ILE A 145 5.34 9.10 0.60
N LEU A 146 6.63 8.86 0.34
CA LEU A 146 7.72 9.32 1.22
C LEU A 146 7.92 10.83 1.21
N LYS A 147 7.52 11.54 0.16
CA LYS A 147 7.54 13.03 0.12
C LYS A 147 6.35 13.65 0.86
N ASN A 148 5.31 12.88 1.14
CA ASN A 148 4.11 13.39 1.78
C ASN A 148 4.28 13.48 3.30
N SER A 149 4.61 14.67 3.80
CA SER A 149 4.81 14.93 5.24
C SER A 149 3.60 14.55 6.12
N TYR A 150 2.37 14.64 5.60
CA TYR A 150 1.17 14.26 6.34
C TYR A 150 1.08 12.73 6.51
N ILE A 151 1.43 11.97 5.48
CA ILE A 151 1.50 10.51 5.55
C ILE A 151 2.64 10.08 6.47
N LEU A 152 3.85 10.64 6.29
CA LEU A 152 5.00 10.31 7.12
C LEU A 152 4.73 10.51 8.61
N ALA A 153 4.03 11.58 8.99
CA ALA A 153 3.69 11.85 10.39
C ALA A 153 2.78 10.78 11.03
N SER A 154 2.16 9.91 10.23
CA SER A 154 1.33 8.80 10.69
C SER A 154 2.05 7.45 10.75
N LEU A 155 3.24 7.35 10.15
CA LEU A 155 4.04 6.12 10.09
C LEU A 155 5.11 6.12 11.18
N SER A 156 5.53 4.93 11.62
CA SER A 156 6.72 4.77 12.46
C SER A 156 8.01 4.81 11.62
N ASP A 157 9.14 5.08 12.28
CA ASP A 157 10.45 5.07 11.62
C ASP A 157 10.72 3.73 10.91
N ASP A 158 10.40 2.59 11.54
CA ASP A 158 10.56 1.25 10.95
C ASP A 158 9.71 1.07 9.68
N GLN A 159 8.50 1.63 9.65
CA GLN A 159 7.60 1.57 8.50
C GLN A 159 8.16 2.41 7.34
N ILE A 160 8.71 3.59 7.62
CA ILE A 160 9.36 4.46 6.63
C ILE A 160 10.63 3.78 6.08
N ILE A 161 11.44 3.18 6.95
CA ILE A 161 12.62 2.40 6.57
C ILE A 161 12.22 1.24 5.66
N SER A 162 11.15 0.51 5.98
CA SER A 162 10.68 -0.60 5.16
C SER A 162 10.28 -0.17 3.74
N ILE A 163 9.54 0.94 3.59
CA ILE A 163 9.22 1.51 2.25
C ILE A 163 10.50 1.89 1.50
N THR A 164 11.46 2.49 2.20
CA THR A 164 12.76 2.88 1.62
C THR A 164 13.57 1.68 1.15
N LEU A 165 13.55 0.57 1.90
CA LEU A 165 14.24 -0.66 1.52
C LEU A 165 13.60 -1.33 0.29
N ILE A 166 12.27 -1.29 0.17
CA ILE A 166 11.57 -1.75 -1.04
C ILE A 166 12.04 -0.92 -2.25
N LEU A 167 12.08 0.41 -2.14
CA LEU A 167 12.58 1.29 -3.21
C LEU A 167 14.02 0.95 -3.63
N LYS A 168 14.93 0.78 -2.66
CA LYS A 168 16.32 0.39 -2.94
C LYS A 168 16.40 -0.97 -3.62
N GLY A 169 15.58 -1.94 -3.19
CA GLY A 169 15.51 -3.24 -3.83
C GLY A 169 15.06 -3.16 -5.30
N LEU A 170 14.11 -2.26 -5.60
CA LEU A 170 13.68 -1.99 -6.98
C LEU A 170 14.78 -1.32 -7.81
N ASP A 171 15.58 -0.42 -7.24
CA ASP A 171 16.76 0.15 -7.91
C ASP A 171 17.75 -0.94 -8.30
N THR A 172 18.11 -1.81 -7.35
CA THR A 172 19.04 -2.93 -7.60
C THR A 172 18.48 -3.91 -8.64
N LEU A 173 17.17 -4.17 -8.61
CA LEU A 173 16.50 -5.02 -9.59
C LEU A 173 16.54 -4.41 -11.00
N GLU A 174 16.32 -3.10 -11.11
CA GLU A 174 16.41 -2.40 -12.39
C GLU A 174 17.85 -2.39 -12.95
N GLU A 175 18.86 -2.25 -12.08
CA GLU A 175 20.27 -2.30 -12.48
C GLU A 175 20.66 -3.65 -13.07
N ILE A 176 20.31 -4.77 -12.43
CA ILE A 176 20.62 -6.09 -12.99
C ILE A 176 19.84 -6.35 -14.30
N GLN A 177 18.61 -5.84 -14.42
CA GLN A 177 17.82 -5.96 -15.65
C GLN A 177 18.39 -5.20 -16.85
N ARG A 178 19.32 -4.26 -16.61
CA ARG A 178 20.05 -3.54 -17.67
C ARG A 178 21.27 -4.30 -18.19
N ILE A 179 21.66 -5.41 -17.58
CA ILE A 179 22.72 -6.28 -18.11
C ILE A 179 22.26 -6.87 -19.44
N ASP A 180 23.02 -6.62 -20.51
CA ASP A 180 22.61 -6.92 -21.89
C ASP A 180 22.33 -8.41 -22.13
N ASP A 181 23.09 -9.29 -21.49
CA ASP A 181 23.00 -10.74 -21.64
C ASP A 181 22.28 -11.44 -20.47
N LEU A 182 21.61 -10.70 -19.58
CA LEU A 182 20.72 -11.31 -18.57
C LEU A 182 19.61 -12.13 -19.23
N TYR A 183 19.03 -11.60 -20.32
CA TYR A 183 17.94 -12.23 -21.05
C TYR A 183 18.42 -12.65 -22.44
N ILE A 184 18.55 -13.96 -22.65
CA ILE A 184 18.96 -14.57 -23.91
C ILE A 184 17.73 -14.78 -24.78
N ASN A 185 17.70 -14.15 -25.95
CA ASN A 185 16.61 -14.35 -26.92
C ASN A 185 16.63 -15.78 -27.45
N THR A 186 15.48 -16.45 -27.43
CA THR A 186 15.33 -17.83 -27.94
C THR A 186 15.10 -17.89 -29.46
N GLY A 187 14.80 -16.74 -30.09
CA GLY A 187 14.36 -16.65 -31.48
C GLY A 187 12.88 -16.97 -31.69
N GLU A 188 12.22 -17.55 -30.70
CA GLU A 188 10.79 -17.86 -30.74
C GLU A 188 9.95 -16.59 -30.54
N LYS A 189 8.98 -16.35 -31.43
CA LYS A 189 8.05 -15.23 -31.36
C LYS A 189 6.65 -15.73 -31.02
N ALA A 190 6.00 -15.10 -30.06
CA ALA A 190 4.62 -15.40 -29.73
C ALA A 190 3.67 -14.91 -30.83
N THR A 191 2.77 -15.77 -31.30
CA THR A 191 1.83 -15.51 -32.40
C THR A 191 0.40 -15.25 -31.91
N SER A 192 0.05 -15.71 -30.72
CA SER A 192 -1.26 -15.52 -30.09
C SER A 192 -1.47 -14.12 -29.49
N TYR A 193 -0.42 -13.30 -29.45
CA TYR A 193 -0.45 -11.97 -28.86
C TYR A 193 -0.14 -10.88 -29.88
N LYS A 194 -0.77 -9.72 -29.67
CA LYS A 194 -0.46 -8.46 -30.36
C LYS A 194 -0.17 -7.36 -29.35
N ILE A 195 0.66 -6.40 -29.76
CA ILE A 195 1.00 -5.23 -28.95
C ILE A 195 0.35 -4.01 -29.57
N VAL A 196 -0.28 -3.19 -28.72
CA VAL A 196 -0.90 -1.93 -29.13
C VAL A 196 -0.40 -0.82 -28.22
N ALA A 197 0.01 0.32 -28.80
CA ALA A 197 0.41 1.46 -28.00
C ALA A 197 -0.83 2.15 -27.40
N GLY A 198 -0.76 2.56 -26.13
CA GLY A 198 -1.88 3.23 -25.45
C GLY A 198 -2.31 4.52 -26.16
N LYS A 199 -1.36 5.22 -26.80
CA LYS A 199 -1.62 6.43 -27.59
C LYS A 199 -2.37 6.16 -28.90
N GLU A 200 -2.20 4.97 -29.49
CA GLU A 200 -2.94 4.56 -30.69
C GLU A 200 -4.42 4.34 -30.37
N MET A 201 -4.72 3.80 -29.18
CA MET A 201 -6.09 3.61 -28.71
C MET A 201 -6.76 4.91 -28.24
N ASN A 202 -6.00 5.79 -27.58
CA ASN A 202 -6.50 7.09 -27.15
C ASN A 202 -5.42 8.16 -27.29
N LYS A 203 -5.56 9.02 -28.31
CA LYS A 203 -4.62 10.11 -28.61
C LYS A 203 -4.48 11.14 -27.47
N ALA A 204 -5.45 11.23 -26.55
CA ALA A 204 -5.38 12.10 -25.38
C ALA A 204 -4.48 11.54 -24.26
N ASN A 205 -4.01 10.28 -24.36
CA ASN A 205 -3.15 9.67 -23.37
C ASN A 205 -1.70 10.18 -23.49
N MET A 206 -1.48 11.40 -23.01
CA MET A 206 -0.18 12.08 -23.03
C MET A 206 0.65 11.79 -21.77
N LYS A 207 0.03 11.25 -20.71
CA LYS A 207 0.68 11.01 -19.41
C LYS A 207 1.64 9.82 -19.44
N PHE A 208 1.35 8.81 -20.25
CA PHE A 208 2.15 7.58 -20.37
C PHE A 208 2.35 7.22 -21.85
N PRO A 209 3.24 7.95 -22.56
CA PRO A 209 3.44 7.75 -23.99
C PRO A 209 4.07 6.38 -24.32
N ASP A 210 4.85 5.85 -23.40
CA ASP A 210 5.58 4.58 -23.54
C ASP A 210 4.77 3.38 -23.02
N ARG A 211 3.46 3.56 -22.82
CA ARG A 211 2.56 2.51 -22.34
C ARG A 211 2.08 1.65 -23.49
N TYR A 212 2.25 0.34 -23.33
CA TYR A 212 1.79 -0.66 -24.27
C TYR A 212 0.84 -1.65 -23.59
N LEU A 213 -0.06 -2.22 -24.41
CA LEU A 213 -1.01 -3.26 -24.04
C LEU A 213 -0.62 -4.54 -24.76
N LEU A 214 -0.57 -5.64 -24.01
CA LEU A 214 -0.49 -6.99 -24.55
C LEU A 214 -1.91 -7.53 -24.68
N LEU A 215 -2.31 -7.80 -25.92
CA LEU A 215 -3.63 -8.30 -26.24
C LEU A 215 -3.53 -9.74 -26.72
N GLU A 216 -4.31 -10.63 -26.11
CA GLU A 216 -4.51 -12.00 -26.57
C GLU A 216 -5.69 -12.02 -27.54
N ASP A 217 -5.48 -12.62 -28.72
CA ASP A 217 -6.54 -12.72 -29.73
C ASP A 217 -7.55 -13.81 -29.33
N LEU A 218 -8.83 -13.45 -29.27
CA LEU A 218 -9.92 -14.37 -28.98
C LEU A 218 -10.72 -14.77 -30.24
N GLY A 219 -10.33 -14.26 -31.42
CA GLY A 219 -11.13 -14.36 -32.64
C GLY A 219 -12.31 -13.36 -32.67
N ASP A 220 -13.02 -13.30 -33.80
CA ASP A 220 -14.23 -12.48 -34.00
C ASP A 220 -14.06 -10.98 -33.62
N ASP A 221 -12.94 -10.37 -33.99
CA ASP A 221 -12.57 -8.98 -33.65
C ASP A 221 -12.52 -8.68 -32.14
N LYS A 222 -12.44 -9.72 -31.30
CA LYS A 222 -12.33 -9.59 -29.84
C LYS A 222 -10.91 -9.89 -29.39
N ALA A 223 -10.46 -9.12 -28.39
CA ALA A 223 -9.19 -9.37 -27.75
C ALA A 223 -9.31 -9.19 -26.24
N LEU A 224 -8.56 -9.99 -25.50
CA LEU A 224 -8.43 -9.87 -24.04
C LEU A 224 -7.16 -9.08 -23.72
N VAL A 225 -7.24 -8.13 -22.79
CA VAL A 225 -6.04 -7.49 -22.25
C VAL A 225 -5.34 -8.48 -21.33
N ALA A 226 -4.28 -9.11 -21.83
CA ALA A 226 -3.48 -10.07 -21.07
C ALA A 226 -2.56 -9.37 -20.07
N ASP A 227 -2.03 -8.20 -20.45
CA ASP A 227 -1.17 -7.38 -19.60
C ASP A 227 -0.98 -5.95 -20.15
N PHE A 228 -0.38 -5.06 -19.34
CA PHE A 228 0.05 -3.72 -19.74
C PHE A 228 1.31 -3.29 -18.99
N GLY A 229 2.03 -2.30 -19.53
CA GLY A 229 3.22 -1.76 -18.89
C GLY A 229 3.86 -0.64 -19.69
N ASP A 230 4.83 0.01 -19.07
CA ASP A 230 5.67 1.02 -19.71
C ASP A 230 7.01 0.37 -20.08
N PHE A 231 7.53 0.66 -21.28
CA PHE A 231 8.70 -0.01 -21.84
C PHE A 231 9.67 0.97 -22.50
N PRO A 232 10.99 0.71 -22.47
CA PRO A 232 11.93 1.50 -23.24
C PRO A 232 11.71 1.29 -24.75
N LEU A 233 11.72 2.38 -25.53
CA LEU A 233 11.45 2.35 -26.98
C LEU A 233 12.33 1.34 -27.74
N TYR A 234 13.61 1.21 -27.36
CA TYR A 234 14.56 0.29 -28.00
C TYR A 234 14.33 -1.21 -27.67
N LYS A 235 13.40 -1.53 -26.76
CA LYS A 235 12.98 -2.92 -26.44
C LYS A 235 11.64 -3.29 -27.08
N VAL A 236 10.89 -2.35 -27.65
CA VAL A 236 9.52 -2.57 -28.15
C VAL A 236 9.43 -3.70 -29.18
N GLU A 237 10.38 -3.76 -30.12
CA GLU A 237 10.44 -4.80 -31.15
C GLU A 237 10.68 -6.21 -30.57
N LYS A 238 11.26 -6.28 -29.36
CA LYS A 238 11.61 -7.53 -28.67
C LYS A 238 10.48 -8.04 -27.77
N LEU A 239 9.41 -7.27 -27.57
CA LEU A 239 8.40 -7.60 -26.56
C LEU A 239 7.58 -8.86 -26.89
N LEU A 240 7.47 -9.25 -28.16
CA LEU A 240 6.79 -10.50 -28.56
C LEU A 240 7.72 -11.72 -28.65
N TYR A 241 9.01 -11.58 -28.37
CA TYR A 241 9.96 -12.69 -28.39
C TYR A 241 10.07 -13.34 -27.02
N TYR A 242 10.34 -14.65 -27.01
CA TYR A 242 10.64 -15.38 -25.78
C TYR A 242 12.12 -15.30 -25.43
N PHE A 243 12.40 -15.15 -24.14
CA PHE A 243 13.72 -15.06 -23.55
C PHE A 243 13.90 -16.10 -22.48
N LYS A 244 15.15 -16.54 -22.28
CA LYS A 244 15.57 -17.29 -21.10
C LYS A 244 16.51 -16.45 -20.27
N ILE A 245 16.50 -16.67 -18.96
CA ILE A 245 17.48 -16.06 -18.08
C ILE A 245 18.81 -16.79 -18.31
N ASN A 246 19.89 -16.02 -18.39
CA ASN A 246 21.24 -16.53 -18.50
C ASN A 246 21.68 -17.14 -17.15
N ASP A 247 22.07 -18.41 -17.18
CA ASP A 247 22.44 -19.19 -15.99
C ASP A 247 23.54 -18.51 -15.16
N ASN A 248 24.44 -17.75 -15.80
CA ASN A 248 25.51 -17.01 -15.11
C ASN A 248 24.98 -15.94 -14.14
N TYR A 249 23.79 -15.39 -14.42
CA TYR A 249 23.17 -14.32 -13.63
C TYR A 249 21.98 -14.82 -12.82
N ALA A 250 21.44 -16.01 -13.10
CA ALA A 250 20.20 -16.51 -12.51
C ALA A 250 20.21 -16.50 -10.98
N LYS A 251 21.30 -16.94 -10.35
CA LYS A 251 21.44 -16.94 -8.88
C LYS A 251 21.43 -15.54 -8.29
N GLY A 252 22.20 -14.61 -8.86
CA GLY A 252 22.24 -13.22 -8.40
C GLY A 252 20.90 -12.50 -8.63
N TYR A 253 20.23 -12.81 -9.73
CA TYR A 253 18.90 -12.26 -10.02
C TYR A 253 17.83 -12.79 -9.06
N ALA A 254 17.85 -14.10 -8.75
CA ALA A 254 17.01 -14.70 -7.72
C ALA A 254 17.25 -14.07 -6.34
N GLU A 255 18.52 -13.80 -5.99
CA GLU A 255 18.89 -13.13 -4.74
C GLU A 255 18.23 -11.76 -4.60
N ILE A 256 18.30 -10.95 -5.65
CA ILE A 256 17.73 -9.61 -5.66
C ILE A 256 16.20 -9.67 -5.57
N ILE A 257 15.54 -10.53 -6.37
CA ILE A 257 14.09 -10.71 -6.30
C ILE A 257 13.66 -11.18 -4.89
N PHE A 258 14.38 -12.15 -4.31
CA PHE A 258 14.09 -12.65 -2.97
C PHE A 258 14.26 -11.57 -1.89
N GLN A 259 15.25 -10.69 -2.05
CA GLN A 259 15.43 -9.54 -1.16
C GLN A 259 14.23 -8.60 -1.23
N VAL A 260 13.73 -8.26 -2.43
CA VAL A 260 12.53 -7.42 -2.56
C VAL A 260 11.32 -8.09 -1.91
N ILE A 261 11.11 -9.40 -2.11
CA ILE A 261 10.04 -10.17 -1.44
C ILE A 261 10.19 -10.10 0.09
N THR A 262 11.41 -10.19 0.60
CA THR A 262 11.70 -10.08 2.04
C THR A 262 11.29 -8.71 2.57
N GLU A 263 11.62 -7.63 1.87
CA GLU A 263 11.25 -6.27 2.30
C GLU A 263 9.74 -6.02 2.23
N ILE A 264 9.05 -6.61 1.25
CA ILE A 264 7.59 -6.62 1.19
C ILE A 264 7.00 -7.35 2.40
N ASN A 265 7.53 -8.51 2.76
CA ASN A 265 7.09 -9.25 3.94
C ASN A 265 7.38 -8.48 5.25
N ASN A 266 8.48 -7.74 5.31
CA ASN A 266 8.78 -6.85 6.45
C ASN A 266 7.71 -5.76 6.60
N TRP A 267 7.32 -5.11 5.50
CA TRP A 267 6.23 -4.14 5.50
C TRP A 267 4.92 -4.74 6.04
N LEU A 268 4.54 -5.92 5.56
CA LEU A 268 3.33 -6.61 6.01
C LEU A 268 3.41 -6.92 7.51
N ASN A 269 4.55 -7.41 7.99
CA ASN A 269 4.75 -7.70 9.41
C ASN A 269 4.61 -6.46 10.30
N LEU A 270 5.07 -5.29 9.85
CA LEU A 270 4.97 -4.03 10.58
C LEU A 270 3.57 -3.42 10.58
N THR A 271 2.67 -3.90 9.73
CA THR A 271 1.38 -3.25 9.47
C THR A 271 0.16 -4.15 9.65
N GLY A 272 0.33 -5.37 10.18
CA GLY A 272 -0.78 -6.25 10.56
C GLY A 272 -0.90 -7.55 9.77
N ARG A 273 0.09 -7.88 8.93
CA ARG A 273 0.19 -9.12 8.12
C ARG A 273 -0.94 -9.32 7.13
N GLU A 274 -1.55 -8.22 6.68
CA GLU A 274 -2.61 -8.24 5.69
C GLU A 274 -2.45 -7.07 4.73
N PHE A 275 -2.92 -7.25 3.50
CA PHE A 275 -3.11 -6.16 2.55
C PHE A 275 -4.45 -5.48 2.78
N VAL A 276 -4.46 -4.16 2.84
CA VAL A 276 -5.66 -3.33 2.83
C VAL A 276 -5.94 -2.91 1.39
N LEU A 277 -7.10 -3.34 0.88
CA LEU A 277 -7.54 -3.08 -0.49
C LEU A 277 -8.69 -2.08 -0.49
N ASP A 278 -8.60 -1.05 -1.34
CA ASP A 278 -9.78 -0.26 -1.71
C ASP A 278 -10.61 -1.07 -2.73
N THR A 279 -11.77 -1.56 -2.29
CA THR A 279 -12.70 -2.32 -3.14
C THR A 279 -13.21 -1.52 -4.33
N LYS A 280 -13.06 -0.19 -4.36
CA LYS A 280 -13.36 0.64 -5.55
C LYS A 280 -12.46 0.33 -6.74
N MET A 281 -11.30 -0.29 -6.54
CA MET A 281 -10.42 -0.73 -7.63
C MET A 281 -10.88 -2.03 -8.29
N PHE A 282 -11.78 -2.79 -7.66
CA PHE A 282 -12.41 -3.97 -8.24
C PHE A 282 -13.84 -3.62 -8.62
N ARG A 283 -14.17 -3.68 -9.92
CA ARG A 283 -15.58 -3.74 -10.33
C ARG A 283 -16.15 -5.07 -9.85
N LEU A 284 -16.64 -5.10 -8.62
CA LEU A 284 -17.46 -6.20 -8.12
C LEU A 284 -18.78 -6.19 -8.89
N ARG A 285 -18.86 -6.97 -9.95
CA ARG A 285 -20.12 -7.25 -10.63
C ARG A 285 -20.94 -8.13 -9.69
N PHE A 286 -21.79 -7.52 -8.87
CA PHE A 286 -22.82 -8.23 -8.13
C PHE A 286 -23.68 -8.99 -9.14
N LYS A 287 -23.63 -10.32 -9.13
CA LYS A 287 -24.53 -11.17 -9.90
C LYS A 287 -25.88 -11.18 -9.18
N GLY A 288 -26.63 -10.09 -9.30
CA GLY A 288 -27.92 -9.88 -8.65
C GLY A 288 -28.92 -9.30 -9.64
N SER A 289 -29.83 -10.16 -10.10
CA SER A 289 -31.04 -9.91 -10.91
C SER A 289 -30.87 -9.31 -12.31
N ASP A 290 -30.38 -10.13 -13.25
CA ASP A 290 -31.01 -10.17 -14.58
C ASP A 290 -32.31 -10.97 -14.45
N LYS A 291 -33.33 -10.37 -13.83
CA LYS A 291 -34.71 -10.82 -14.01
C LYS A 291 -35.26 -10.05 -15.20
N VAL A 292 -35.27 -10.74 -16.33
CA VAL A 292 -36.33 -10.74 -17.36
C VAL A 292 -37.26 -9.53 -17.29
N GLN A 293 -37.10 -8.60 -18.22
CA GLN A 293 -38.23 -7.91 -18.82
C GLN A 293 -38.16 -8.12 -20.34
N HIS A 294 -38.63 -9.30 -20.75
CA HIS A 294 -39.47 -9.36 -21.94
C HIS A 294 -40.92 -9.10 -21.49
N GLU A 295 -41.72 -8.54 -22.39
CA GLU A 295 -43.10 -8.01 -22.27
C GLU A 295 -43.11 -6.48 -22.05
N LYS A 296 -43.58 -5.63 -22.98
CA LYS A 296 -44.37 -5.76 -24.21
C LYS A 296 -43.87 -4.79 -25.27
#